data_AF-A0A850YRY2-F1
#
_entry.id   AF-A0A850YRY2-F1
#
_cell.length_a   1.000
_cell.length_b   1.000
_cell.length_c   1.000
_cell.angle_alpha   90.00
_cell.angle_beta   90.00
_cell.angle_gamma   90.00
#
_symmetry.space_group_name_H-M   'P 1'
#
loop_
_entity.id
_entity.type
_entity.pdbx_description
1 polymer ?
#
loop_
_entity_poly.entity_id
_entity_poly.type
_entity_poly.pdbx_seq_one_letter_code
_entity_poly.pdbx_strand_id
1 'polypeptide(L)'
;PDRDECAEGSHDCGGAQSCRNTFGGHLCVPRELCRGPYAPHPRSNGTCVCPGGVPGCSTRPRWLLHRFLAIPQIPDVPTSIFQLQHP
;
A
#
# COMPACT_ATOMS: atom_id res chain seq x y z
N PRO A 1 -5.59 -22.40 -1.67
CA PRO A 1 -4.53 -21.51 -1.16
C PRO A 1 -4.53 -20.23 -2.01
N ASP A 2 -4.20 -19.09 -1.43
CA ASP A 2 -4.01 -17.85 -2.18
C ASP A 2 -2.84 -18.00 -3.15
N ARG A 3 -2.97 -17.44 -4.36
CA ARG A 3 -1.92 -17.49 -5.38
C ARG A 3 -0.95 -16.33 -5.13
N ASP A 4 0.35 -16.55 -5.33
CA ASP A 4 1.34 -15.48 -5.19
C ASP A 4 1.69 -14.93 -6.58
N GLU A 5 0.92 -13.95 -7.05
CA GLU A 5 1.14 -13.37 -8.37
C GLU A 5 2.49 -12.65 -8.49
N CYS A 6 3.08 -12.24 -7.35
CA CYS A 6 4.39 -11.62 -7.30
C CYS A 6 5.52 -12.63 -7.52
N ALA A 7 5.46 -13.79 -6.85
CA ALA A 7 6.44 -14.86 -7.03
C ALA A 7 6.34 -15.50 -8.42
N GLU A 8 5.12 -15.60 -8.96
CA GLU A 8 4.87 -16.17 -10.29
C GLU A 8 5.11 -15.17 -11.43
N GLY A 9 5.35 -13.89 -11.12
CA GLY A 9 5.59 -12.84 -12.12
C GLY A 9 4.38 -12.53 -13.00
N SER A 10 3.19 -12.94 -12.58
CA SER A 10 1.93 -12.75 -13.32
C SER A 10 1.17 -11.48 -12.94
N HIS A 11 1.77 -10.62 -12.11
CA HIS A 11 1.22 -9.32 -11.75
C HIS A 11 1.32 -8.32 -12.91
N ASP A 12 0.49 -7.28 -12.87
CA ASP A 12 0.42 -6.21 -13.87
C ASP A 12 1.11 -4.90 -13.44
N CYS A 13 1.89 -4.94 -12.35
CA CYS A 13 2.62 -3.76 -11.88
C CYS A 13 3.58 -3.17 -12.94
N GLY A 14 3.55 -1.85 -13.09
CA GLY A 14 4.45 -1.14 -14.00
C GLY A 14 5.91 -1.14 -13.53
N GLY A 15 6.85 -0.80 -14.43
CA GLY A 15 8.30 -0.85 -14.13
C GLY A 15 8.78 0.09 -13.00
N ALA A 16 8.04 1.14 -12.68
CA ALA A 16 8.31 2.04 -11.55
C ALA A 16 7.66 1.57 -10.23
N GLN A 17 6.99 0.41 -10.25
CA GLN A 17 6.31 -0.19 -9.10
C GLN A 17 6.97 -1.51 -8.70
N SER A 18 6.69 -1.92 -7.47
CA SER A 18 7.05 -3.22 -6.91
C SER A 18 5.77 -3.96 -6.54
N CYS A 19 5.74 -5.25 -6.84
CA CYS A 19 4.63 -6.12 -6.46
C CYS A 19 4.72 -6.46 -4.97
N ARG A 20 3.58 -6.43 -4.28
CA ARG A 20 3.42 -6.91 -2.92
C ARG A 20 2.27 -7.90 -2.89
N ASN A 21 2.55 -9.17 -2.57
CA ASN A 21 1.52 -10.19 -2.51
C ASN A 21 0.60 -9.92 -1.31
N THR A 22 -0.69 -10.12 -1.48
CA THR A 22 -1.72 -9.90 -0.46
C THR A 22 -2.75 -11.01 -0.54
N PHE A 23 -3.48 -11.27 0.54
CA PHE A 23 -4.52 -12.29 0.47
C PHE A 23 -5.64 -11.88 -0.50
N GLY A 24 -5.87 -12.68 -1.53
CA GLY A 24 -6.83 -12.43 -2.60
C GLY A 24 -6.29 -11.56 -3.75
N GLY A 25 -4.96 -11.42 -3.89
CA GLY A 25 -4.32 -10.79 -5.06
C GLY A 25 -3.04 -10.01 -4.72
N HIS A 26 -2.72 -8.96 -5.48
CA HIS A 26 -1.49 -8.19 -5.28
C HIS A 26 -1.70 -6.67 -5.25
N LEU A 27 -0.76 -5.96 -4.63
CA LEU A 27 -0.70 -4.50 -4.65
C LEU A 27 0.58 -4.01 -5.34
N CYS A 28 0.42 -3.09 -6.29
CA CYS A 28 1.54 -2.42 -6.95
C CYS A 28 1.93 -1.14 -6.21
N VAL A 29 3.00 -1.20 -5.42
CA VAL A 29 3.49 -0.05 -4.65
C VAL A 29 4.60 0.69 -5.41
N PRO A 30 4.71 2.03 -5.35
CA PRO A 30 5.83 2.75 -5.97
C PRO A 30 7.19 2.29 -5.41
N ARG A 31 8.20 2.14 -6.29
CA ARG A 31 9.59 1.88 -5.88
C ARG A 31 10.19 3.07 -5.13
N GLU A 32 9.92 4.26 -5.64
CA GLU A 32 10.26 5.53 -4.98
C GLU A 32 9.05 6.02 -4.20
N LEU A 33 9.09 5.79 -2.89
CA LEU A 33 8.00 6.16 -1.99
C LEU A 33 8.00 7.65 -1.67
N CYS A 34 9.18 8.18 -1.32
CA CYS A 34 9.37 9.58 -1.02
C CYS A 34 9.71 10.34 -2.30
N ARG A 35 9.06 11.48 -2.53
CA ARG A 35 9.28 12.32 -3.72
C ARG A 35 9.69 13.73 -3.34
N GLY A 36 10.49 14.37 -4.20
CA GLY A 36 10.94 15.75 -3.99
C GLY A 36 11.93 15.86 -2.81
N PRO A 37 11.81 16.86 -1.93
CA PRO A 37 12.78 17.11 -0.85
C PRO A 37 12.68 16.12 0.32
N TYR A 38 11.82 15.11 0.21
CA TYR A 38 11.61 14.12 1.25
C TYR A 38 12.59 12.96 1.13
N ALA A 39 13.20 12.58 2.26
CA ALA A 39 14.04 11.40 2.39
C ALA A 39 13.34 10.30 3.21
N PRO A 40 13.60 9.00 2.95
CA PRO A 40 13.07 7.92 3.76
C PRO A 40 13.57 8.02 5.21
N HIS A 41 12.69 7.78 6.17
CA HIS A 41 13.06 7.80 7.58
C HIS A 41 13.91 6.56 7.92
N PRO A 42 15.08 6.71 8.56
CA PRO A 42 16.02 5.61 8.80
C PRO A 42 15.48 4.48 9.68
N ARG A 43 14.42 4.72 10.46
CA ARG A 43 13.85 3.75 11.42
C ARG A 43 12.38 3.43 11.20
N SER A 44 11.73 4.02 10.21
CA SER A 44 10.31 3.80 9.97
C SER A 44 10.06 3.64 8.48
N ASN A 45 9.83 2.39 8.08
CA ASN A 45 9.41 2.10 6.71
C ASN A 45 8.06 2.77 6.44
N GLY A 46 7.89 3.31 5.25
CA GLY A 46 6.68 4.06 4.90
C GLY A 46 6.70 5.54 5.33
N THR A 47 7.65 5.97 6.16
CA THR A 47 7.72 7.36 6.62
C THR A 47 8.75 8.13 5.81
N CYS A 48 8.34 9.29 5.29
CA CYS A 48 9.18 10.23 4.59
C CYS A 48 9.36 11.50 5.43
N VAL A 49 10.59 12.02 5.48
CA VAL A 49 10.97 13.17 6.32
C VAL A 49 11.45 14.30 5.45
N CYS A 50 11.03 15.52 5.76
CA CYS A 50 11.62 16.72 5.20
C CYS A 50 12.71 17.25 6.16
N PRO A 51 14.00 17.16 5.80
CA PRO A 51 15.07 17.59 6.69
C PRO A 51 15.11 19.11 6.84
N GLY A 52 15.52 19.60 8.01
CA GLY A 52 15.76 21.03 8.22
C GLY A 52 16.92 21.52 7.35
N GLY A 53 16.77 22.70 6.74
CA GLY A 53 17.78 23.29 5.87
C GLY A 53 17.79 22.80 4.42
N VAL A 54 16.90 21.87 4.05
CA VAL A 54 16.72 21.46 2.65
C VAL A 54 15.78 22.44 1.94
N PRO A 55 16.19 23.05 0.81
CA PRO A 55 15.31 23.88 -0.01
C PRO A 55 14.04 23.10 -0.40
N GLY A 56 12.89 23.71 -0.18
CA GLY A 56 11.60 23.07 -0.45
C GLY A 56 10.94 22.39 0.75
N CYS A 57 11.61 22.30 1.91
CA CYS A 57 10.99 21.78 3.14
C CYS A 57 10.26 22.83 3.99
N SER A 58 10.59 24.13 3.86
CA SER A 58 10.14 25.17 4.79
C SER A 58 8.62 25.34 4.91
N THR A 59 7.86 25.08 3.84
CA THR A 59 6.39 25.21 3.80
C THR A 59 5.67 23.86 3.75
N ARG A 60 6.42 22.76 3.86
CA ARG A 60 5.91 21.39 3.70
C ARG A 60 5.80 20.68 5.05
N PRO A 61 4.93 19.66 5.17
CA PRO A 61 4.85 18.88 6.40
C PRO A 61 6.17 18.16 6.68
N ARG A 62 6.58 18.14 7.94
CA ARG A 62 7.86 17.54 8.36
C ARG A 62 7.91 16.02 8.12
N TRP A 63 6.76 15.36 8.19
CA TRP A 63 6.62 13.91 8.08
C TRP A 63 5.45 13.56 7.17
N LEU A 64 5.65 12.62 6.25
CA LEU A 64 4.58 11.99 5.48
C LEU A 64 4.59 10.50 5.78
N LEU A 65 3.43 9.94 6.10
CA LEU A 65 3.27 8.51 6.35
C LEU A 65 2.52 7.87 5.18
N HIS A 66 3.21 7.00 4.45
CA HIS A 66 2.60 6.12 3.46
C HIS A 66 2.23 4.79 4.12
N ARG A 67 0.92 4.59 4.31
CA ARG A 67 0.36 3.34 4.79
C ARG A 67 -0.40 2.67 3.64
N PHE A 68 0.20 1.63 3.08
CA PHE A 68 -0.47 0.78 2.11
C PHE A 68 -1.32 -0.24 2.87
N LEU A 69 -2.63 -0.09 2.79
CA LEU A 69 -3.59 -1.03 3.37
C LEU A 69 -4.01 -2.02 2.28
N ALA A 70 -3.79 -3.31 2.53
CA ALA A 70 -4.53 -4.35 1.83
C ALA A 70 -5.79 -4.59 2.67
N ILE A 71 -6.96 -4.22 2.15
CA ILE A 71 -8.21 -4.61 2.79
C ILE A 71 -8.32 -6.11 2.53
N PRO A 72 -8.22 -6.99 3.56
CA PRO A 72 -8.46 -8.40 3.33
C PRO A 72 -9.88 -8.51 2.76
N GLN A 73 -10.03 -9.22 1.65
CA GLN A 73 -11.34 -9.55 1.12
C GLN A 73 -12.13 -10.14 2.29
N ILE A 74 -13.18 -9.44 2.74
CA ILE A 74 -14.07 -9.98 3.76
C ILE A 74 -14.52 -11.33 3.21
N PRO A 75 -14.32 -12.44 3.95
CA PRO A 75 -14.67 -13.77 3.43
C PRO A 75 -16.08 -13.68 2.86
N ASP A 76 -16.24 -14.17 1.62
CA ASP A 76 -17.49 -14.14 0.87
C ASP A 76 -18.64 -14.50 1.81
N VAL A 77 -19.38 -13.48 2.22
CA VAL A 77 -20.45 -13.67 3.20
C VAL A 77 -21.52 -14.41 2.41
N PRO A 78 -21.81 -15.69 2.70
CA PRO A 78 -22.74 -16.45 1.88
C PRO A 78 -24.06 -15.69 1.83
N THR A 79 -24.65 -15.60 0.64
CA THR A 79 -25.91 -14.89 0.36
C THR A 79 -27.08 -15.36 1.25
N SER A 80 -26.90 -16.42 2.04
CA SER A 80 -27.84 -16.98 2.99
C SER A 80 -27.93 -16.24 4.34
N ILE A 81 -27.04 -15.28 4.65
CA ILE A 81 -27.06 -14.58 5.95
C ILE A 81 -28.13 -13.47 6.02
N PHE A 82 -28.66 -13.03 4.88
CA PHE A 82 -29.78 -12.07 4.80
C PHE A 82 -31.06 -12.72 4.25
N GLN A 83 -31.53 -13.83 4.84
CA GLN A 83 -32.93 -14.22 4.67
C GLN A 83 -33.76 -13.61 5.81
N LEU A 84 -34.33 -12.44 5.56
CA LEU A 84 -35.50 -11.98 6.32
C LEU A 84 -36.64 -12.95 5.96
N GLN A 85 -36.81 -13.97 6.79
CA GLN A 85 -37.92 -14.90 6.68
C GLN A 85 -39.18 -14.14 7.11
N HIS A 86 -39.96 -13.68 6.13
CA HIS A 86 -41.29 -13.15 6.38
C HIS A 86 -42.23 -14.29 6.85
N PRO A 87 -43.18 -14.00 7.76
CA PRO A 87 -44.11 -14.97 8.32
C PRO A 87 -45.11 -15.55 7.31
#